data_AF-A0A177B9H1-F1
#
_entry.id   AF-A0A177B9H1-F1
#
_cell.length_a   1.000
_cell.length_b   1.000
_cell.length_c   1.000
_cell.angle_alpha   90.00
_cell.angle_beta   90.00
_cell.angle_gamma   90.00
#
_symmetry.space_group_name_H-M   'P 1'
#
loop_
_entity.id
_entity.type
_entity.pdbx_description
1 polymer ?
#
loop_
_entity_poly.entity_id
_entity_poly.type
_entity_poly.pdbx_seq_one_letter_code
_entity_poly.pdbx_strand_id
1 'polypeptide(L)'
;MNKQKKHYKTKKKESKLYCICKSTECKTFMIQCDICNEWYHGKCMGIEEIYADCINSFECSNCSASNKPDYSLDQEFQNKKNIKPRKRSNYDQTNQSYDIQCTGFQCLNNSRINSKYCCDECGIKVALKRIECILPERLQNWKDLPSDNDKFNKKISNLLRKRETCQQKLDHIDKMCQQKLDQIDKFKKLKYEEPSCTEEDNQEIICFICGHDLQISQSQKHFQKCYAKAESGYRFGTFCKCEKIISDVICNHYMESSQLYCKRLKLMCPEHYKEQVVPYEICGYPLSDNNLKFNLRNCRNYKSDCTIHYNWDRLLHANFHLQKFSLLCKLDTLNTEIMYLEKNFKNRGNFLGILLHNTKIENCT
;
A
#
# COMPACT_ATOMS: atom_id res chain seq x y z
N MET A 1 40.11 50.52 -10.77
CA MET A 1 40.86 50.37 -9.51
C MET A 1 39.89 50.22 -8.34
N ASN A 2 40.16 49.24 -7.46
CA ASN A 2 39.79 49.10 -6.03
C ASN A 2 38.31 49.20 -5.64
N LYS A 3 37.54 48.10 -5.51
CA LYS A 3 37.57 47.07 -4.43
C LYS A 3 37.77 47.65 -3.03
N GLN A 4 36.67 47.93 -2.33
CA GLN A 4 36.65 48.09 -0.88
C GLN A 4 36.33 46.73 -0.23
N LYS A 5 37.33 46.17 0.46
CA LYS A 5 37.22 45.00 1.34
C LYS A 5 36.69 45.46 2.69
N LYS A 6 35.58 44.89 3.17
CA LYS A 6 35.23 44.88 4.60
C LYS A 6 35.19 43.43 5.09
N HIS A 7 36.11 43.14 6.00
CA HIS A 7 36.21 41.91 6.77
C HIS A 7 34.92 41.66 7.55
N TYR A 8 34.19 40.60 7.22
CA TYR A 8 33.23 40.00 8.14
C TYR A 8 33.95 38.88 8.91
N LYS A 9 34.07 39.08 10.22
CA LYS A 9 34.52 38.07 11.19
C LYS A 9 33.64 36.82 11.02
N THR A 10 34.22 35.73 10.57
CA THR A 10 33.58 34.40 10.54
C THR A 10 33.34 33.95 11.98
N LYS A 11 32.07 33.94 12.42
CA LYS A 11 31.65 33.18 13.60
C LYS A 11 32.04 31.72 13.36
N LYS A 12 32.92 31.16 14.20
CA LYS A 12 33.18 29.72 14.28
C LYS A 12 31.83 29.04 14.54
N LYS A 13 31.24 28.41 13.52
CA LYS A 13 30.16 27.45 13.70
C LYS A 13 30.80 26.19 14.26
N GLU A 14 30.40 25.79 15.46
CA GLU A 14 30.69 24.45 15.99
C GLU A 14 30.16 23.43 14.98
N SER A 15 31.07 22.82 14.23
CA SER A 15 30.75 21.87 13.18
C SER A 15 30.43 20.54 13.85
N LYS A 16 29.14 20.22 13.95
CA LYS A 16 28.66 18.92 14.41
C LYS A 16 29.27 17.85 13.50
N LEU A 17 30.06 16.94 14.08
CA LEU A 17 30.74 15.86 13.37
C LEU A 17 29.74 14.73 13.13
N TYR A 18 29.66 14.24 11.90
CA TYR A 18 28.79 13.12 11.52
C TYR A 18 29.63 12.00 10.90
N CYS A 19 29.01 10.83 10.73
CA CYS A 19 29.58 9.63 10.13
C CYS A 19 30.77 9.02 10.91
N ILE A 20 31.12 7.77 10.60
CA ILE A 20 32.30 7.10 11.17
C ILE A 20 33.62 7.80 10.84
N CYS A 21 33.66 8.56 9.73
CA CYS A 21 34.85 9.28 9.30
C CYS A 21 35.07 10.60 10.07
N LYS A 22 34.12 11.01 10.93
CA LYS A 22 34.17 12.26 11.71
C LYS A 22 34.58 13.47 10.87
N SER A 23 33.99 13.61 9.68
CA SER A 23 34.25 14.72 8.77
C SER A 23 33.16 15.78 8.87
N THR A 24 33.51 17.03 8.58
CA THR A 24 32.60 18.18 8.53
C THR A 24 32.02 18.43 7.13
N GLU A 25 32.37 17.59 6.17
CA GLU A 25 31.92 17.72 4.78
C GLU A 25 30.49 17.21 4.60
N CYS A 26 29.54 18.14 4.50
CA CYS A 26 28.11 17.85 4.27
C CYS A 26 27.70 17.85 2.79
N LYS A 27 28.65 17.84 1.86
CA LYS A 27 28.38 18.02 0.41
C LYS A 27 28.17 16.71 -0.37
N THR A 28 28.30 15.57 0.30
CA THR A 28 28.13 14.23 -0.29
C THR A 28 26.84 13.60 0.21
N PHE A 29 26.25 12.69 -0.56
CA PHE A 29 25.05 11.96 -0.18
C PHE A 29 25.21 11.31 1.21
N MET A 30 24.23 11.55 2.10
CA MET A 30 24.19 11.01 3.46
C MET A 30 22.87 10.27 3.70
N ILE A 31 22.96 9.20 4.47
CA ILE A 31 21.84 8.35 4.88
C ILE A 31 21.79 8.28 6.41
N GLN A 32 20.59 8.34 6.98
CA GLN A 32 20.36 8.29 8.42
C GLN A 32 20.10 6.85 8.87
N CYS A 33 20.73 6.42 9.96
CA CYS A 33 20.45 5.13 10.57
C CYS A 33 19.15 5.18 11.38
N ASP A 34 18.23 4.24 11.16
CA ASP A 34 16.92 4.21 11.83
C ASP A 34 16.98 3.80 13.31
N ILE A 35 18.14 3.31 13.77
CA ILE A 35 18.31 2.80 15.15
C ILE A 35 19.04 3.79 16.04
N CYS A 36 20.16 4.36 15.59
CA CYS A 36 20.90 5.38 16.37
C CYS A 36 20.59 6.81 15.94
N ASN A 37 19.80 7.02 14.88
CA ASN A 37 19.45 8.33 14.31
C ASN A 37 20.66 9.18 13.87
N GLU A 38 21.85 8.59 13.76
CA GLU A 38 23.07 9.25 13.28
C GLU A 38 23.16 9.24 11.75
N TRP A 39 23.81 10.26 11.19
CA TRP A 39 23.96 10.46 9.75
C TRP A 39 25.32 9.95 9.25
N TYR A 40 25.30 9.19 8.16
CA TYR A 40 26.47 8.57 7.56
C TYR A 40 26.60 8.92 6.09
N HIS A 41 27.81 9.12 5.59
CA HIS A 41 28.03 9.27 4.14
C HIS A 41 27.80 7.93 3.45
N GLY A 42 27.05 7.92 2.34
CA GLY A 42 26.79 6.69 1.58
C GLY A 42 28.08 5.95 1.22
N LYS A 43 29.11 6.68 0.78
CA LYS A 43 30.43 6.14 0.48
C LYS A 43 31.11 5.47 1.69
N CYS A 44 30.95 6.00 2.89
CA CYS A 44 31.50 5.39 4.12
C CYS A 44 30.74 4.12 4.53
N MET A 45 29.50 3.96 4.07
CA MET A 45 28.66 2.80 4.33
C MET A 45 28.58 1.84 3.13
N GLY A 46 29.35 2.09 2.06
CA GLY A 46 29.36 1.27 0.85
C GLY A 46 28.09 1.37 -0.01
N ILE A 47 27.32 2.45 0.16
CA ILE A 47 26.07 2.70 -0.57
C ILE A 47 26.32 3.77 -1.62
N GLU A 48 26.09 3.42 -2.89
CA GLU A 48 26.07 4.37 -3.99
C GLU A 48 24.73 5.10 -4.03
N GLU A 49 24.75 6.37 -4.43
CA GLU A 49 23.60 7.28 -4.43
C GLU A 49 22.40 6.74 -5.24
N ILE A 50 22.67 5.97 -6.32
CA ILE A 50 21.64 5.34 -7.16
C ILE A 50 20.77 4.31 -6.43
N TYR A 51 21.23 3.76 -5.31
CA TYR A 51 20.47 2.78 -4.52
C TYR A 51 19.71 3.41 -3.35
N ALA A 52 19.88 4.71 -3.11
CA ALA A 52 19.27 5.41 -1.98
C ALA A 52 17.75 5.31 -1.97
N ASP A 53 17.12 5.47 -3.14
CA ASP A 53 15.66 5.44 -3.30
C ASP A 53 15.05 4.05 -3.10
N CYS A 54 15.88 2.99 -3.07
CA CYS A 54 15.45 1.61 -2.86
C CYS A 54 15.61 1.14 -1.41
N ILE A 55 16.24 1.94 -0.54
CA ILE A 55 16.53 1.57 0.86
C ILE A 55 15.40 2.12 1.74
N ASN A 56 14.42 1.26 2.07
CA ASN A 56 13.30 1.63 2.93
C ASN A 56 13.65 1.69 4.43
N SER A 57 14.72 1.03 4.86
CA SER A 57 15.25 1.09 6.22
C SER A 57 16.75 0.87 6.21
N PHE A 58 17.51 1.75 6.85
CA PHE A 58 18.96 1.69 6.89
C PHE A 58 19.46 1.50 8.33
N GLU A 59 20.23 0.43 8.53
CA GLU A 59 20.91 0.14 9.79
C GLU A 59 22.43 0.32 9.60
N CYS A 60 23.05 1.16 10.41
CA CYS A 60 24.50 1.36 10.33
C CYS A 60 25.26 0.16 10.89
N SER A 61 26.52 -0.02 10.49
CA SER A 61 27.37 -1.15 10.90
C SER A 61 27.48 -1.33 12.42
N ASN A 62 27.32 -0.23 13.19
CA ASN A 62 27.37 -0.26 14.64
C ASN A 62 26.04 -0.75 15.25
N CYS A 63 24.90 -0.36 14.66
CA CYS A 63 23.58 -0.80 15.07
C CYS A 63 23.31 -2.26 14.66
N SER A 64 23.74 -2.66 13.45
CA SER A 64 23.66 -4.05 12.99
C SER A 64 24.50 -5.01 13.85
N ALA A 65 25.58 -4.51 14.46
CA ALA A 65 26.39 -5.28 15.39
C ALA A 65 25.78 -5.34 16.80
N SER A 66 24.96 -4.36 17.18
CA SER A 66 24.38 -4.20 18.52
C SER A 66 23.00 -4.85 18.67
N ASN A 67 22.23 -4.99 17.58
CA ASN A 67 20.96 -5.72 17.53
C ASN A 67 21.17 -7.24 17.39
N LYS A 68 21.94 -7.83 18.30
CA LYS A 68 21.77 -9.26 18.57
C LYS A 68 20.65 -9.39 19.60
N PRO A 69 19.52 -10.04 19.31
CA PRO A 69 18.62 -10.45 20.37
C PRO A 69 19.41 -11.33 21.35
N ASP A 70 19.14 -11.14 22.64
CA ASP A 70 19.72 -11.90 23.73
C ASP A 70 19.24 -13.36 23.64
N TYR A 71 19.90 -14.14 22.78
CA TYR A 71 19.82 -15.59 22.74
C TYR A 71 20.99 -16.13 23.57
N SER A 72 20.77 -16.17 24.88
CA SER A 72 21.38 -17.18 25.73
C SER A 72 20.78 -18.53 25.34
N LEU A 73 21.25 -19.08 24.23
CA LEU A 73 21.20 -20.47 23.73
C LEU A 73 21.37 -20.42 22.20
N ASP A 74 22.60 -20.21 21.72
CA ASP A 74 23.05 -20.65 20.37
C ASP A 74 24.54 -20.32 20.16
N GLN A 75 25.41 -20.99 20.92
CA GLN A 75 26.86 -20.98 20.70
C GLN A 75 27.34 -21.95 19.60
N GLU A 76 26.45 -22.55 18.78
CA GLU A 76 26.86 -23.65 17.89
C GLU A 76 26.81 -23.41 16.37
N PHE A 77 26.31 -22.26 15.87
CA PHE A 77 26.07 -22.13 14.42
C PHE A 77 26.85 -21.06 13.63
N GLN A 78 27.66 -20.19 14.23
CA GLN A 78 28.51 -19.25 13.47
C GLN A 78 30.03 -19.53 13.51
N ASN A 79 30.48 -20.55 14.24
CA ASN A 79 31.87 -21.03 14.12
C ASN A 79 32.10 -22.00 12.93
N LYS A 80 31.12 -22.17 12.03
CA LYS A 80 31.23 -23.06 10.85
C LYS A 80 31.54 -22.36 9.52
N LYS A 81 31.95 -21.08 9.51
CA LYS A 81 32.58 -20.44 8.33
C LYS A 81 34.08 -20.15 8.49
N ASN A 82 34.63 -20.39 9.68
CA ASN A 82 36.07 -20.46 9.93
C ASN A 82 36.49 -21.84 10.45
N ILE A 83 35.83 -22.91 9.97
CA ILE A 83 36.49 -24.22 9.99
C ILE A 83 37.58 -24.13 8.93
N LYS A 84 38.79 -23.75 9.36
CA LYS A 84 40.01 -24.28 8.74
C LYS A 84 39.75 -25.78 8.57
N PRO A 85 39.91 -26.36 7.37
CA PRO A 85 39.71 -27.79 7.19
C PRO A 85 40.49 -28.47 8.31
N ARG A 86 39.81 -29.32 9.10
CA ARG A 86 40.39 -30.01 10.25
C ARG A 86 41.68 -30.64 9.74
N LYS A 87 42.84 -30.03 10.04
CA LYS A 87 44.14 -30.61 9.73
C LYS A 87 44.11 -31.93 10.47
N ARG A 88 43.98 -33.04 9.73
CA ARG A 88 44.44 -34.33 10.23
C ARG A 88 45.86 -34.08 10.74
N SER A 89 46.10 -34.56 11.96
CA SER A 89 47.40 -34.52 12.64
C SER A 89 48.54 -34.69 11.64
N ASN A 90 49.58 -33.87 11.79
CA ASN A 90 50.88 -34.09 11.15
C ASN A 90 51.28 -35.56 11.37
N TYR A 91 51.06 -36.36 10.34
CA TYR A 91 51.72 -37.63 10.14
C TYR A 91 52.20 -37.58 8.70
N ASP A 92 53.52 -37.45 8.60
CA ASP A 92 54.42 -37.52 7.46
C ASP A 92 53.90 -37.26 6.04
N GLN A 93 54.62 -36.35 5.37
CA GLN A 93 54.67 -36.13 3.92
C GLN A 93 55.25 -37.35 3.18
N THR A 94 54.63 -38.52 3.33
CA THR A 94 54.94 -39.69 2.51
C THR A 94 53.68 -40.11 1.75
N ASN A 95 53.76 -40.04 0.43
CA ASN A 95 52.89 -40.66 -0.58
C ASN A 95 51.78 -41.58 -0.04
N GLN A 96 50.60 -41.04 0.27
CA GLN A 96 49.38 -41.85 0.38
C GLN A 96 48.33 -41.27 -0.56
N SER A 97 48.05 -42.06 -1.60
CA SER A 97 46.96 -41.84 -2.52
C SER A 97 45.66 -41.67 -1.73
N TYR A 98 45.00 -40.53 -1.89
CA TYR A 98 43.63 -40.36 -1.41
C TYR A 98 42.69 -41.07 -2.37
N ASP A 99 42.73 -42.40 -2.35
CA ASP A 99 41.80 -43.27 -3.08
C ASP A 99 40.50 -43.41 -2.30
N ILE A 100 39.90 -42.29 -1.88
CA ILE A 100 38.56 -42.30 -1.31
C ILE A 100 37.60 -42.43 -2.48
N GLN A 101 36.99 -43.59 -2.61
CA GLN A 101 36.00 -43.83 -3.65
C GLN A 101 34.84 -42.84 -3.55
N CYS A 102 34.43 -42.31 -4.69
CA CYS A 102 33.25 -41.47 -4.82
C CYS A 102 32.00 -42.18 -4.31
N THR A 103 31.18 -41.49 -3.52
CA THR A 103 29.89 -42.02 -3.03
C THR A 103 28.79 -42.01 -4.08
N GLY A 104 29.13 -41.84 -5.36
CA GLY A 104 28.21 -41.91 -6.49
C GLY A 104 27.77 -43.36 -6.72
N PHE A 105 26.55 -43.56 -7.21
CA PHE A 105 26.07 -44.92 -7.51
C PHE A 105 27.01 -45.62 -8.49
N GLN A 106 27.60 -46.74 -8.04
CA GLN A 106 28.53 -47.56 -8.82
C GLN A 106 29.75 -46.78 -9.36
N CYS A 107 30.11 -45.65 -8.75
CA CYS A 107 31.25 -44.86 -9.18
C CYS A 107 32.53 -45.44 -8.58
N LEU A 108 33.47 -45.86 -9.42
CA LEU A 108 34.79 -46.35 -9.01
C LEU A 108 35.84 -45.23 -8.96
N ASN A 109 35.49 -44.02 -9.38
CA ASN A 109 36.42 -42.88 -9.41
C ASN A 109 36.70 -42.35 -8.00
N ASN A 110 37.88 -41.77 -7.82
CA ASN A 110 38.24 -41.11 -6.57
C ASN A 110 37.47 -39.81 -6.38
N SER A 111 37.09 -39.53 -5.14
CA SER A 111 36.47 -38.29 -4.73
C SER A 111 37.45 -37.11 -4.86
N ARG A 112 36.93 -35.92 -5.18
CA ARG A 112 37.73 -34.70 -5.16
C ARG A 112 38.15 -34.35 -3.73
N ILE A 113 39.26 -33.63 -3.59
CA ILE A 113 39.71 -33.08 -2.30
C ILE A 113 38.58 -32.23 -1.70
N ASN A 114 38.22 -32.49 -0.43
CA ASN A 114 37.10 -31.85 0.28
C ASN A 114 35.70 -32.10 -0.29
N SER A 115 35.52 -33.05 -1.21
CA SER A 115 34.22 -33.50 -1.71
C SER A 115 33.99 -34.96 -1.31
N LYS A 116 32.72 -35.40 -1.39
CA LYS A 116 32.33 -36.83 -1.32
C LYS A 116 32.18 -37.45 -2.73
N TYR A 117 32.28 -36.63 -3.77
CA TYR A 117 32.03 -37.00 -5.15
C TYR A 117 33.21 -36.67 -6.05
N CYS A 118 33.44 -37.50 -7.07
CA CYS A 118 34.43 -37.26 -8.13
C CYS A 118 34.01 -36.10 -9.05
N CYS A 119 32.70 -35.90 -9.22
CA CYS A 119 32.13 -34.78 -9.96
C CYS A 119 30.77 -34.32 -9.41
N ASP A 120 30.36 -33.12 -9.79
CA ASP A 120 29.07 -32.55 -9.40
C ASP A 120 27.90 -33.40 -9.94
N GLU A 121 28.08 -34.01 -11.12
CA GLU A 121 27.11 -34.93 -11.71
C GLU A 121 26.88 -36.18 -10.82
N CYS A 122 27.93 -36.75 -10.23
CA CYS A 122 27.79 -37.85 -9.27
C CYS A 122 27.05 -37.40 -8.00
N GLY A 123 27.31 -36.18 -7.52
CA GLY A 123 26.58 -35.60 -6.38
C GLY A 123 25.10 -35.36 -6.69
N ILE A 124 24.80 -34.83 -7.88
CA ILE A 124 23.44 -34.57 -8.35
C ILE A 124 22.68 -35.89 -8.55
N LYS A 125 23.29 -36.91 -9.16
CA LYS A 125 22.66 -38.24 -9.32
C LYS A 125 22.28 -38.85 -7.97
N VAL A 126 23.17 -38.77 -6.97
CA VAL A 126 22.89 -39.23 -5.60
C VAL A 126 21.77 -38.43 -4.95
N ALA A 127 21.77 -37.10 -5.08
CA ALA A 127 20.72 -36.25 -4.55
C ALA A 127 19.36 -36.53 -5.23
N LEU A 128 19.31 -36.64 -6.55
CA LEU A 128 18.12 -36.96 -7.33
C LEU A 128 17.53 -38.30 -6.90
N LYS A 129 18.35 -39.35 -6.76
CA LYS A 129 17.83 -40.65 -6.33
C LYS A 129 17.29 -40.63 -4.91
N ARG A 130 17.93 -39.88 -3.99
CA ARG A 130 17.39 -39.66 -2.63
C ARG A 130 16.04 -38.96 -2.67
N ILE A 131 15.89 -37.97 -3.55
CA ILE A 131 14.61 -37.28 -3.78
C ILE A 131 13.58 -38.26 -4.34
N GLU A 132 13.91 -39.04 -5.37
CA GLU A 132 13.02 -40.04 -5.96
C GLU A 132 12.54 -41.09 -4.94
N CYS A 133 13.38 -41.48 -3.98
CA CYS A 133 12.98 -42.42 -2.93
C CYS A 133 11.99 -41.81 -1.93
N ILE A 134 12.13 -40.51 -1.62
CA ILE A 134 11.38 -39.85 -0.54
C ILE A 134 10.13 -39.12 -1.06
N LEU A 135 10.18 -38.60 -2.28
CA LEU A 135 9.16 -37.72 -2.85
C LEU A 135 7.79 -38.41 -3.05
N PRO A 136 7.68 -39.67 -3.51
CA PRO A 136 6.39 -40.33 -3.71
C PRO A 136 5.60 -40.47 -2.42
N GLU A 137 6.24 -40.93 -1.33
CA GLU A 137 5.62 -41.08 -0.01
C GLU A 137 5.19 -39.72 0.55
N ARG A 138 6.04 -38.70 0.43
CA ARG A 138 5.70 -37.34 0.88
C ARG A 138 4.57 -36.70 0.07
N LEU A 139 4.51 -36.97 -1.23
CA LEU A 139 3.44 -36.46 -2.09
C LEU A 139 2.10 -37.14 -1.78
N GLN A 140 2.10 -38.43 -1.46
CA GLN A 140 0.92 -39.15 -0.98
C GLN A 140 0.44 -38.57 0.35
N ASN A 141 1.32 -38.46 1.35
CA ASN A 141 0.99 -37.83 2.63
C ASN A 141 0.42 -36.42 2.45
N TRP A 142 1.04 -35.58 1.60
CA TRP A 142 0.53 -34.23 1.32
C TRP A 142 -0.88 -34.22 0.70
N LYS A 143 -1.20 -35.18 -0.18
CA LYS A 143 -2.56 -35.34 -0.73
C LYS A 143 -3.54 -35.86 0.33
N ASP A 144 -3.05 -36.73 1.22
CA ASP A 144 -3.83 -37.40 2.25
C ASP A 144 -4.03 -36.56 3.51
N LEU A 145 -3.48 -35.34 3.62
CA LEU A 145 -3.82 -34.35 4.66
C LEU A 145 -5.09 -33.58 4.25
N PRO A 146 -6.32 -34.05 4.56
CA PRO A 146 -7.54 -33.47 4.04
C PRO A 146 -7.92 -32.25 4.88
N SER A 147 -7.62 -32.28 6.19
CA SER A 147 -8.01 -31.26 7.17
C SER A 147 -7.51 -29.86 6.83
N ASP A 148 -6.28 -29.72 6.34
CA ASP A 148 -5.71 -28.40 6.04
C ASP A 148 -6.08 -27.90 4.64
N ASN A 149 -6.22 -28.80 3.66
CA ASN A 149 -6.76 -28.48 2.35
C ASN A 149 -8.24 -28.08 2.44
N ASP A 150 -9.03 -28.78 3.25
CA ASP A 150 -10.43 -28.49 3.50
C ASP A 150 -10.60 -27.16 4.22
N LYS A 151 -9.79 -26.86 5.24
CA LYS A 151 -9.77 -25.54 5.90
C LYS A 151 -9.45 -24.42 4.92
N PHE A 152 -8.46 -24.63 4.05
CA PHE A 152 -8.09 -23.66 3.01
C PHE A 152 -9.22 -23.44 2.01
N ASN A 153 -9.78 -24.52 1.45
CA ASN A 153 -10.88 -24.47 0.49
C ASN A 153 -12.12 -23.80 1.10
N LYS A 154 -12.41 -24.10 2.37
CA LYS A 154 -13.51 -23.46 3.13
C LYS A 154 -13.24 -21.97 3.37
N LYS A 155 -11.99 -21.57 3.64
CA LYS A 155 -11.62 -20.16 3.80
C LYS A 155 -11.70 -19.39 2.48
N ILE A 156 -11.18 -19.95 1.39
CA ILE A 156 -11.26 -19.34 0.06
C ILE A 156 -12.69 -19.22 -0.43
N SER A 157 -13.50 -20.27 -0.33
CA SER A 157 -14.91 -20.21 -0.73
C SER A 157 -15.70 -19.15 0.06
N ASN A 158 -15.44 -19.02 1.36
CA ASN A 158 -16.02 -17.94 2.18
C ASN A 158 -15.58 -16.54 1.71
N LEU A 159 -14.31 -16.33 1.37
CA LEU A 159 -13.82 -15.05 0.86
C LEU A 159 -14.37 -14.73 -0.52
N LEU A 160 -14.46 -15.72 -1.41
CA LEU A 160 -15.08 -15.57 -2.73
C LEU A 160 -16.55 -15.20 -2.62
N ARG A 161 -17.31 -15.84 -1.71
CA ARG A 161 -18.70 -15.47 -1.42
C ARG A 161 -18.82 -14.04 -0.88
N LYS A 162 -17.94 -13.64 0.04
CA LYS A 162 -17.88 -12.24 0.53
C LYS A 162 -17.58 -11.26 -0.60
N ARG A 163 -16.63 -11.58 -1.48
CA ARG A 163 -16.30 -10.77 -2.67
C ARG A 163 -17.51 -10.61 -3.57
N GLU A 164 -18.20 -11.71 -3.89
CA GLU A 164 -19.40 -11.71 -4.73
C GLU A 164 -20.53 -10.86 -4.10
N THR A 165 -20.80 -11.00 -2.81
CA THR A 165 -21.80 -10.18 -2.12
C THR A 165 -21.45 -8.69 -2.11
N CYS A 166 -20.16 -8.35 -2.02
CA CYS A 166 -19.71 -6.95 -2.11
C CYS A 166 -19.86 -6.41 -3.54
N GLN A 167 -19.56 -7.24 -4.55
CA GLN A 167 -19.74 -6.89 -5.95
C GLN A 167 -21.22 -6.64 -6.27
N GLN A 168 -22.11 -7.53 -5.84
CA GLN A 168 -23.57 -7.36 -6.02
C GLN A 168 -24.08 -6.06 -5.38
N LYS A 169 -23.56 -5.68 -4.20
CA LYS A 169 -23.88 -4.39 -3.56
C LYS A 169 -23.39 -3.21 -4.38
N LEU A 170 -22.20 -3.30 -4.97
CA LEU A 170 -21.65 -2.26 -5.82
C LEU A 170 -22.50 -2.06 -7.07
N ASP A 171 -22.87 -3.16 -7.75
CA ASP A 171 -23.75 -3.12 -8.93
C ASP A 171 -25.15 -2.55 -8.58
N HIS A 172 -25.66 -2.88 -7.40
CA HIS A 172 -26.93 -2.34 -6.90
C HIS A 172 -26.84 -0.83 -6.67
N ILE A 173 -25.77 -0.34 -6.04
CA ILE A 173 -25.54 1.09 -5.82
C ILE A 173 -25.40 1.83 -7.16
N ASP A 174 -24.67 1.26 -8.13
CA ASP A 174 -24.52 1.86 -9.46
C ASP A 174 -25.87 1.97 -10.19
N LYS A 175 -26.70 0.91 -10.15
CA LYS A 175 -28.07 0.95 -10.69
C LYS A 175 -28.95 1.98 -10.01
N MET A 176 -28.91 2.05 -8.68
CA MET A 176 -29.66 3.06 -7.92
C MET A 176 -29.20 4.47 -8.26
N CYS A 177 -27.90 4.71 -8.39
CA CYS A 177 -27.34 6.00 -8.74
C CYS A 177 -27.83 6.44 -10.13
N GLN A 178 -27.73 5.57 -11.14
CA GLN A 178 -28.22 5.83 -12.49
C GLN A 178 -29.72 6.16 -12.50
N GLN A 179 -30.55 5.34 -11.85
CA GLN A 179 -32.00 5.59 -11.75
C GLN A 179 -32.32 6.97 -11.14
N LYS A 180 -31.56 7.38 -10.13
CA LYS A 180 -31.76 8.67 -9.45
C LYS A 180 -31.30 9.84 -10.31
N LEU A 181 -30.18 9.70 -11.04
CA LEU A 181 -29.71 10.71 -11.99
C LEU A 181 -30.69 10.87 -13.17
N ASP A 182 -31.20 9.76 -13.73
CA ASP A 182 -32.21 9.80 -14.80
C ASP A 182 -33.51 10.48 -14.35
N GLN A 183 -33.90 10.30 -13.08
CA GLN A 183 -35.02 11.02 -12.48
C GLN A 183 -34.74 12.52 -12.41
N ILE A 184 -33.57 12.91 -11.91
CA ILE A 184 -33.13 14.30 -11.83
C ILE A 184 -33.12 14.96 -13.22
N ASP A 185 -32.60 14.29 -14.24
CA ASP A 185 -32.55 14.81 -15.60
C ASP A 185 -33.93 15.01 -16.22
N LYS A 186 -34.94 14.24 -15.80
CA LYS A 186 -36.35 14.49 -16.17
C LYS A 186 -36.89 15.74 -15.49
N PHE A 187 -36.57 15.96 -14.21
CA PHE A 187 -37.02 17.16 -13.48
C PHE A 187 -36.36 18.44 -13.99
N LYS A 188 -35.09 18.38 -14.39
CA LYS A 188 -34.34 19.51 -14.97
C LYS A 188 -34.97 20.07 -16.25
N LYS A 189 -35.82 19.29 -16.93
CA LYS A 189 -36.54 19.68 -18.16
C LYS A 189 -37.92 20.30 -17.91
N LEU A 190 -38.36 20.38 -16.65
CA LEU A 190 -39.66 20.98 -16.32
C LEU A 190 -39.64 22.50 -16.50
N LYS A 191 -40.81 23.13 -16.45
CA LYS A 191 -40.95 24.59 -16.51
C LYS A 191 -40.79 25.22 -15.13
N TYR A 192 -40.22 26.42 -15.12
CA TYR A 192 -40.12 27.27 -13.95
C TYR A 192 -41.51 27.67 -13.48
N GLU A 193 -41.69 27.72 -12.16
CA GLU A 193 -42.86 28.32 -11.51
C GLU A 193 -42.37 29.34 -10.50
N GLU A 194 -43.06 30.48 -10.43
CA GLU A 194 -42.71 31.56 -9.49
C GLU A 194 -42.79 31.06 -8.05
N PRO A 195 -41.81 31.42 -7.20
CA PRO A 195 -41.80 31.01 -5.80
C PRO A 195 -43.05 31.54 -5.08
N SER A 196 -43.87 30.63 -4.57
CA SER A 196 -45.00 30.95 -3.70
C SER A 196 -44.48 31.29 -2.29
N CYS A 197 -44.17 32.56 -2.04
CA CYS A 197 -43.66 33.11 -0.78
C CYS A 197 -42.28 32.61 -0.33
N THR A 198 -41.56 33.46 0.40
CA THR A 198 -41.20 33.15 1.80
C THR A 198 -40.81 34.45 2.51
N GLU A 199 -41.43 34.66 3.67
CA GLU A 199 -41.09 35.68 4.65
C GLU A 199 -39.61 35.58 5.03
N GLU A 200 -38.95 36.74 5.13
CA GLU A 200 -37.55 36.85 5.49
C GLU A 200 -37.40 36.66 7.01
N ASP A 201 -37.16 35.43 7.43
CA ASP A 201 -36.61 35.20 8.77
C ASP A 201 -35.16 35.72 8.79
N ASN A 202 -34.99 36.95 9.29
CA ASN A 202 -33.71 37.66 9.51
C ASN A 202 -32.88 37.02 10.65
N GLN A 203 -32.76 35.70 10.67
CA GLN A 203 -31.93 34.99 11.61
C GLN A 203 -30.49 34.93 11.08
N GLU A 204 -29.54 35.24 11.97
CA GLU A 204 -28.10 35.22 11.70
C GLU A 204 -27.44 34.00 12.35
N ILE A 205 -26.50 33.39 11.63
CA ILE A 205 -25.69 32.25 12.07
C ILE A 205 -24.22 32.55 11.75
N ILE A 206 -23.32 32.15 12.64
CA ILE A 206 -21.88 32.32 12.48
C ILE A 206 -21.31 31.15 11.67
N CYS A 207 -20.41 31.44 10.72
CA CYS A 207 -19.63 30.42 10.05
C CYS A 207 -18.54 29.82 10.94
N PHE A 208 -18.60 28.51 11.18
CA PHE A 208 -17.60 27.78 11.98
C PHE A 208 -16.19 27.76 11.36
N ILE A 209 -16.05 28.04 10.06
CA ILE A 209 -14.77 27.95 9.34
C ILE A 209 -14.04 29.31 9.34
N CYS A 210 -14.76 30.41 9.10
CA CYS A 210 -14.16 31.74 8.98
C CYS A 210 -14.65 32.76 10.01
N GLY A 211 -15.60 32.39 10.89
CA GLY A 211 -16.11 33.25 11.95
C GLY A 211 -17.02 34.41 11.51
N HIS A 212 -17.47 34.46 10.26
CA HIS A 212 -18.32 35.55 9.76
C HIS A 212 -19.80 35.31 10.08
N ASP A 213 -20.54 36.38 10.37
CA ASP A 213 -21.99 36.36 10.53
C ASP A 213 -22.68 36.23 9.17
N LEU A 214 -23.65 35.32 9.07
CA LEU A 214 -24.36 34.97 7.85
C LEU A 214 -25.86 34.93 8.09
N GLN A 215 -26.62 35.46 7.15
CA GLN A 215 -28.06 35.21 7.09
C GLN A 215 -28.32 33.72 6.81
N ILE A 216 -29.32 33.11 7.47
CA ILE A 216 -29.66 31.68 7.26
C ILE A 216 -29.85 31.36 5.78
N SER A 217 -30.48 32.27 5.03
CA SER A 217 -30.71 32.15 3.60
C SER A 217 -29.41 32.03 2.78
N GLN A 218 -28.28 32.58 3.24
CA GLN A 218 -27.00 32.55 2.50
C GLN A 218 -26.01 31.51 3.06
N SER A 219 -26.32 30.91 4.20
CA SER A 219 -25.45 30.01 4.96
C SER A 219 -24.90 28.84 4.13
N GLN A 220 -25.77 28.11 3.40
CA GLN A 220 -25.38 26.95 2.59
C GLN A 220 -24.37 27.29 1.48
N LYS A 221 -24.58 28.41 0.77
CA LYS A 221 -23.66 28.90 -0.28
C LYS A 221 -22.32 29.30 0.31
N HIS A 222 -22.33 29.97 1.47
CA HIS A 222 -21.10 30.36 2.15
C HIS A 222 -20.32 29.14 2.65
N PHE A 223 -20.95 28.20 3.36
CA PHE A 223 -20.28 27.04 3.94
C PHE A 223 -19.53 26.22 2.89
N GLN A 224 -20.14 25.95 1.74
CA GLN A 224 -19.46 25.21 0.67
C GLN A 224 -18.25 25.96 0.10
N LYS A 225 -18.37 27.27 -0.18
CA LYS A 225 -17.26 28.09 -0.70
C LYS A 225 -16.14 28.25 0.33
N CYS A 226 -16.50 28.47 1.59
CA CYS A 226 -15.56 28.62 2.68
C CYS A 226 -14.80 27.32 2.94
N TYR A 227 -15.50 26.19 2.99
CA TYR A 227 -14.91 24.87 3.08
C TYR A 227 -13.98 24.57 1.91
N ALA A 228 -14.41 24.82 0.67
CA ALA A 228 -13.58 24.64 -0.52
C ALA A 228 -12.29 25.48 -0.46
N LYS A 229 -12.38 26.73 0.01
CA LYS A 229 -11.22 27.60 0.21
C LYS A 229 -10.29 27.05 1.29
N ALA A 230 -10.83 26.63 2.44
CA ALA A 230 -10.04 26.04 3.52
C ALA A 230 -9.34 24.74 3.07
N GLU A 231 -10.08 23.82 2.44
CA GLU A 231 -9.54 22.57 1.90
C GLU A 231 -8.48 22.79 0.84
N SER A 232 -8.66 23.76 -0.07
CA SER A 232 -7.65 24.05 -1.11
C SER A 232 -6.29 24.48 -0.54
N GLY A 233 -6.23 24.91 0.73
CA GLY A 233 -4.98 25.19 1.43
C GLY A 233 -4.20 23.93 1.85
N TYR A 234 -4.88 22.78 1.93
CA TYR A 234 -4.28 21.49 2.27
C TYR A 234 -3.93 20.70 1.00
N ARG A 235 -2.71 20.17 0.96
CA ARG A 235 -2.25 19.28 -0.12
C ARG A 235 -2.54 17.84 0.26
N PHE A 236 -3.26 17.14 -0.60
CA PHE A 236 -3.61 15.73 -0.40
C PHE A 236 -3.40 14.96 -1.70
N GLY A 237 -2.60 13.90 -1.67
CA GLY A 237 -2.31 13.13 -2.87
C GLY A 237 -1.31 12.01 -2.65
N THR A 238 -1.04 11.25 -3.72
CA THR A 238 -0.04 10.18 -3.73
C THR A 238 0.82 10.28 -4.98
N PHE A 239 2.01 9.70 -4.96
CA PHE A 239 2.92 9.66 -6.11
C PHE A 239 2.39 8.80 -7.27
N CYS A 240 1.46 7.88 -6.99
CA CYS A 240 0.94 6.93 -7.97
C CYS A 240 -0.43 7.32 -8.53
N LYS A 241 -0.62 7.05 -9.83
CA LYS A 241 -1.93 7.11 -10.49
C LYS A 241 -2.82 5.97 -9.97
N CYS A 242 -4.10 6.24 -9.67
CA CYS A 242 -5.02 5.17 -9.30
C CYS A 242 -5.48 4.40 -10.55
N GLU A 243 -5.90 3.16 -10.33
CA GLU A 243 -6.52 2.32 -11.35
C GLU A 243 -7.80 2.95 -11.92
N LYS A 244 -8.18 2.53 -13.13
CA LYS A 244 -9.31 3.11 -13.88
C LYS A 244 -10.63 3.05 -13.11
N ILE A 245 -10.92 1.94 -12.42
CA ILE A 245 -12.16 1.74 -11.67
C ILE A 245 -12.30 2.77 -10.53
N ILE A 246 -11.19 3.09 -9.88
CA ILE A 246 -11.13 4.07 -8.79
C ILE A 246 -11.14 5.52 -9.34
N SER A 247 -10.67 5.71 -10.57
CA SER A 247 -10.61 7.03 -11.24
C SER A 247 -11.97 7.65 -11.60
N ASP A 248 -13.02 6.83 -11.64
CA ASP A 248 -14.38 7.31 -11.82
C ASP A 248 -14.89 8.00 -10.55
N VAL A 249 -14.42 7.56 -9.38
CA VAL A 249 -14.88 8.02 -8.08
C VAL A 249 -13.97 9.09 -7.48
N ILE A 250 -12.66 8.89 -7.60
CA ILE A 250 -11.61 9.76 -7.05
C ILE A 250 -10.97 10.57 -8.17
N CYS A 251 -10.68 11.85 -7.87
CA CYS A 251 -9.88 12.70 -8.73
C CYS A 251 -8.50 12.06 -8.93
N ASN A 252 -8.02 11.97 -10.17
CA ASN A 252 -6.67 11.49 -10.50
C ASN A 252 -5.87 12.54 -11.28
N HIS A 253 -6.18 13.82 -11.06
CA HIS A 253 -5.47 14.91 -11.72
C HIS A 253 -4.05 15.01 -11.16
N TYR A 254 -3.06 15.11 -12.06
CA TYR A 254 -1.67 15.27 -11.69
C TYR A 254 -1.38 16.74 -11.40
N MET A 255 -0.86 17.04 -10.21
CA MET A 255 -0.51 18.39 -9.80
C MET A 255 0.98 18.63 -10.06
N GLU A 256 1.31 19.36 -11.13
CA GLU A 256 2.71 19.65 -11.51
C GLU A 256 3.49 20.36 -10.40
N SER A 257 2.82 21.24 -9.65
CA SER A 257 3.43 22.03 -8.57
C SER A 257 3.86 21.19 -7.36
N SER A 258 3.24 20.03 -7.13
CA SER A 258 3.56 19.15 -6.00
C SER A 258 4.06 17.78 -6.41
N GLN A 259 4.10 17.48 -7.71
CA GLN A 259 4.48 16.17 -8.26
C GLN A 259 3.63 15.01 -7.70
N LEU A 260 2.39 15.28 -7.29
CA LEU A 260 1.46 14.33 -6.70
C LEU A 260 0.17 14.23 -7.52
N TYR A 261 -0.43 13.05 -7.53
CA TYR A 261 -1.81 12.87 -8.01
C TYR A 261 -2.78 13.22 -6.90
N CYS A 262 -3.76 14.07 -7.19
CA CYS A 262 -4.89 14.32 -6.28
C CYS A 262 -5.58 12.99 -5.96
N LYS A 263 -6.14 12.84 -4.73
CA LYS A 263 -6.94 11.67 -4.31
C LYS A 263 -8.25 12.04 -3.63
N ARG A 264 -8.70 13.28 -3.80
CA ARG A 264 -9.99 13.75 -3.29
C ARG A 264 -11.13 13.14 -4.09
N LEU A 265 -12.31 13.03 -3.48
CA LEU A 265 -13.53 12.61 -4.18
C LEU A 265 -13.75 13.49 -5.42
N LYS A 266 -13.88 12.89 -6.60
CA LYS A 266 -13.85 13.59 -7.89
C LYS A 266 -14.88 14.72 -7.97
N LEU A 267 -16.11 14.43 -7.57
CA LEU A 267 -17.24 15.36 -7.59
C LEU A 267 -17.11 16.48 -6.54
N MET A 268 -16.31 16.31 -5.49
CA MET A 268 -16.16 17.29 -4.40
C MET A 268 -14.76 17.91 -4.38
N CYS A 269 -13.93 17.64 -5.38
CA CYS A 269 -12.57 18.18 -5.45
C CYS A 269 -12.62 19.70 -5.62
N PRO A 270 -12.14 20.51 -4.65
CA PRO A 270 -12.19 21.98 -4.74
C PRO A 270 -11.36 22.56 -5.90
N GLU A 271 -10.31 21.86 -6.29
CA GLU A 271 -9.31 22.35 -7.26
C GLU A 271 -9.59 21.88 -8.69
N HIS A 272 -10.00 20.62 -8.86
CA HIS A 272 -10.03 19.96 -10.16
C HIS A 272 -11.43 19.65 -10.68
N TYR A 273 -12.48 19.82 -9.86
CA TYR A 273 -13.85 19.70 -10.34
C TYR A 273 -14.32 21.04 -10.90
N LYS A 274 -14.64 21.07 -12.19
CA LYS A 274 -15.24 22.24 -12.84
C LYS A 274 -16.75 22.02 -12.97
N GLU A 275 -17.51 22.77 -12.17
CA GLU A 275 -18.97 22.73 -12.23
C GLU A 275 -19.45 23.39 -13.53
N GLN A 276 -20.23 22.66 -14.32
CA GLN A 276 -20.88 23.22 -15.50
C GLN A 276 -22.15 23.93 -15.04
N VAL A 277 -22.14 25.26 -15.07
CA VAL A 277 -23.31 26.08 -14.76
C VAL A 277 -24.15 26.16 -16.02
N VAL A 278 -25.29 25.47 -16.03
CA VAL A 278 -26.25 25.53 -17.13
C VAL A 278 -27.29 26.62 -16.81
N PRO A 279 -27.41 27.66 -17.65
CA PRO A 279 -28.42 28.70 -17.45
C PRO A 279 -29.84 28.09 -17.50
N TYR A 280 -30.74 28.60 -16.66
CA TYR A 280 -32.16 28.20 -16.61
C TYR A 280 -32.43 26.75 -16.17
N GLU A 281 -31.44 26.06 -15.57
CA GLU A 281 -31.67 24.75 -14.97
C GLU A 281 -32.47 24.88 -13.66
N ILE A 282 -33.54 24.10 -13.54
CA ILE A 282 -34.38 24.06 -12.33
C ILE A 282 -33.71 23.20 -11.26
N CYS A 283 -33.87 23.60 -10.00
CA CYS A 283 -33.35 22.91 -8.83
C CYS A 283 -33.82 21.44 -8.78
N GLY A 284 -35.12 21.18 -8.86
CA GLY A 284 -35.67 19.82 -8.92
C GLY A 284 -35.60 19.03 -7.60
N TYR A 285 -35.21 19.65 -6.49
CA TYR A 285 -35.11 18.98 -5.18
C TYR A 285 -36.45 18.34 -4.79
N PRO A 286 -36.49 17.04 -4.42
CA PRO A 286 -37.73 16.38 -4.02
C PRO A 286 -38.16 16.86 -2.62
N LEU A 287 -39.31 17.55 -2.54
CA LEU A 287 -39.81 18.15 -1.29
C LEU A 287 -40.56 17.15 -0.39
N SER A 288 -40.58 15.86 -0.73
CA SER A 288 -41.26 14.83 0.07
C SER A 288 -40.45 14.43 1.31
N ASP A 289 -41.14 14.14 2.41
CA ASP A 289 -40.58 13.72 3.69
C ASP A 289 -39.49 12.65 3.58
N ASN A 290 -38.31 13.00 4.10
CA ASN A 290 -37.23 12.19 4.68
C ASN A 290 -36.62 11.02 3.89
N ASN A 291 -37.14 10.64 2.72
CA ASN A 291 -36.70 9.43 2.00
C ASN A 291 -36.33 9.65 0.52
N LEU A 292 -36.21 10.90 0.05
CA LEU A 292 -35.89 11.19 -1.37
C LEU A 292 -36.77 10.37 -2.34
N LYS A 293 -38.03 10.11 -1.95
CA LYS A 293 -39.03 9.48 -2.80
C LYS A 293 -39.50 10.56 -3.76
N PHE A 294 -39.05 10.50 -5.00
CA PHE A 294 -39.43 11.46 -6.02
C PHE A 294 -40.94 11.42 -6.25
N ASN A 295 -41.67 12.25 -5.51
CA ASN A 295 -43.09 12.51 -5.66
C ASN A 295 -43.27 13.83 -6.42
N LEU A 296 -44.49 14.10 -6.87
CA LEU A 296 -44.88 15.22 -7.74
C LEU A 296 -44.64 16.65 -7.19
N ARG A 297 -44.08 16.80 -5.98
CA ARG A 297 -43.72 18.10 -5.39
C ARG A 297 -42.19 18.23 -5.36
N ASN A 298 -41.65 18.98 -6.31
CA ASN A 298 -40.23 19.30 -6.42
C ASN A 298 -40.02 20.81 -6.38
N CYS A 299 -38.84 21.26 -5.96
CA CYS A 299 -38.45 22.66 -6.05
C CYS A 299 -38.36 23.09 -7.52
N ARG A 300 -39.16 24.09 -7.92
CA ARG A 300 -39.25 24.63 -9.30
C ARG A 300 -38.44 25.92 -9.54
N ASN A 301 -37.71 26.38 -8.53
CA ASN A 301 -36.82 27.54 -8.65
C ASN A 301 -35.61 27.21 -9.53
N TYR A 302 -35.02 28.23 -10.15
CA TYR A 302 -33.72 28.07 -10.80
C TYR A 302 -32.64 27.67 -9.81
N LYS A 303 -31.67 26.88 -10.26
CA LYS A 303 -30.52 26.45 -9.46
C LYS A 303 -29.66 27.63 -8.99
N SER A 304 -29.62 28.73 -9.75
CA SER A 304 -28.95 29.99 -9.36
C SER A 304 -29.62 30.64 -8.15
N ASP A 305 -30.95 30.63 -8.14
CA ASP A 305 -31.77 31.42 -7.22
C ASP A 305 -32.16 30.61 -5.98
N CYS A 306 -32.09 29.27 -6.06
CA CYS A 306 -32.33 28.39 -4.93
C CYS A 306 -31.18 28.48 -3.90
N THR A 307 -31.47 29.07 -2.75
CA THR A 307 -30.56 29.18 -1.61
C THR A 307 -30.60 27.99 -0.66
N ILE A 308 -31.78 27.39 -0.51
CA ILE A 308 -32.03 26.27 0.42
C ILE A 308 -31.38 24.98 -0.09
N HIS A 309 -31.54 24.65 -1.37
CA HIS A 309 -31.04 23.39 -1.96
C HIS A 309 -29.81 23.62 -2.85
N TYR A 310 -28.83 24.37 -2.35
CA TYR A 310 -27.63 24.68 -3.14
C TYR A 310 -26.80 23.43 -3.45
N ASN A 311 -26.63 23.12 -4.75
CA ASN A 311 -25.84 21.98 -5.26
C ASN A 311 -26.25 20.60 -4.70
N TRP A 312 -27.52 20.42 -4.32
CA TRP A 312 -28.02 19.19 -3.73
C TRP A 312 -27.86 17.95 -4.63
N ASP A 313 -27.99 18.12 -5.96
CA ASP A 313 -27.85 17.07 -6.97
C ASP A 313 -26.41 16.54 -7.01
N ARG A 314 -25.45 17.45 -6.92
CA ARG A 314 -24.02 17.14 -6.79
C ARG A 314 -23.72 16.43 -5.48
N LEU A 315 -24.30 16.88 -4.36
CA LEU A 315 -24.12 16.24 -3.05
C LEU A 315 -24.71 14.82 -3.01
N LEU A 316 -25.88 14.61 -3.64
CA LEU A 316 -26.49 13.30 -3.78
C LEU A 316 -25.55 12.35 -4.56
N HIS A 317 -25.04 12.81 -5.70
CA HIS A 317 -24.13 12.00 -6.53
C HIS A 317 -22.81 11.72 -5.79
N ALA A 318 -22.27 12.69 -5.06
CA ALA A 318 -21.09 12.53 -4.22
C ALA A 318 -21.30 11.47 -3.11
N ASN A 319 -22.51 11.39 -2.52
CA ASN A 319 -22.83 10.36 -1.53
C ASN A 319 -22.79 8.95 -2.14
N PHE A 320 -23.38 8.75 -3.32
CA PHE A 320 -23.27 7.47 -4.03
C PHE A 320 -21.81 7.11 -4.34
N HIS A 321 -21.03 8.08 -4.80
CA HIS A 321 -19.59 7.91 -5.03
C HIS A 321 -18.83 7.52 -3.75
N LEU A 322 -19.17 8.11 -2.60
CA LEU A 322 -18.56 7.76 -1.31
C LEU A 322 -18.89 6.31 -0.90
N GLN A 323 -20.14 5.88 -1.06
CA GLN A 323 -20.54 4.51 -0.78
C GLN A 323 -19.84 3.52 -1.73
N LYS A 324 -19.77 3.86 -3.03
CA LYS A 324 -19.03 3.08 -4.02
C LYS A 324 -17.55 2.96 -3.67
N PHE A 325 -16.91 4.07 -3.27
CA PHE A 325 -15.52 4.06 -2.84
C PHE A 325 -15.28 3.10 -1.67
N SER A 326 -16.14 3.15 -0.65
CA SER A 326 -16.05 2.23 0.49
C SER A 326 -16.13 0.76 0.07
N LEU A 327 -17.05 0.41 -0.84
CA LEU A 327 -17.16 -0.94 -1.37
C LEU A 327 -15.96 -1.35 -2.23
N LEU A 328 -15.42 -0.44 -3.04
CA LEU A 328 -14.21 -0.68 -3.83
C LEU A 328 -13.00 -0.99 -2.94
N CYS A 329 -12.76 -0.18 -1.90
CA CYS A 329 -11.69 -0.45 -0.93
C CYS A 329 -11.88 -1.83 -0.27
N LYS A 330 -13.12 -2.19 0.05
CA LYS A 330 -13.43 -3.50 0.62
C LYS A 330 -13.16 -4.64 -0.37
N LEU A 331 -13.47 -4.46 -1.64
CA LEU A 331 -13.14 -5.43 -2.69
C LEU A 331 -11.63 -5.61 -2.83
N ASP A 332 -10.85 -4.52 -2.80
CA ASP A 332 -9.40 -4.58 -2.84
C ASP A 332 -8.82 -5.35 -1.64
N THR A 333 -9.32 -5.11 -0.42
CA THR A 333 -8.91 -5.89 0.76
C THR A 333 -9.25 -7.38 0.61
N LEU A 334 -10.41 -7.73 0.05
CA LEU A 334 -10.78 -9.13 -0.17
C LEU A 334 -9.93 -9.78 -1.25
N ASN A 335 -9.65 -9.07 -2.35
CA ASN A 335 -8.82 -9.57 -3.44
C ASN A 335 -7.39 -9.82 -2.97
N THR A 336 -6.81 -8.88 -2.21
CA THR A 336 -5.46 -9.06 -1.64
C THR A 336 -5.40 -10.23 -0.66
N GLU A 337 -6.41 -10.42 0.20
CA GLU A 337 -6.50 -11.59 1.07
C GLU A 337 -6.57 -12.91 0.29
N ILE A 338 -7.38 -12.96 -0.77
CA ILE A 338 -7.49 -14.14 -1.65
C ILE A 338 -6.15 -14.43 -2.31
N MET A 339 -5.51 -13.43 -2.93
CA MET A 339 -4.21 -13.57 -3.58
C MET A 339 -3.13 -14.05 -2.59
N TYR A 340 -3.12 -13.50 -1.38
CA TYR A 340 -2.18 -13.90 -0.33
C TYR A 340 -2.37 -15.36 0.07
N LEU A 341 -3.62 -15.80 0.27
CA LEU A 341 -3.92 -17.19 0.60
C LEU A 341 -3.54 -18.15 -0.53
N GLU A 342 -3.87 -17.83 -1.78
CA GLU A 342 -3.49 -18.64 -2.94
C GLU A 342 -1.97 -18.75 -3.09
N LYS A 343 -1.24 -17.64 -2.89
CA LYS A 343 0.22 -17.64 -2.91
C LYS A 343 0.80 -18.53 -1.81
N ASN A 344 0.27 -18.44 -0.60
CA ASN A 344 0.69 -19.30 0.52
C ASN A 344 0.42 -20.78 0.25
N PHE A 345 -0.73 -21.10 -0.36
CA PHE A 345 -1.06 -22.47 -0.72
C PHE A 345 -0.16 -23.03 -1.81
N LYS A 346 0.10 -22.25 -2.87
CA LYS A 346 1.07 -22.62 -3.92
C LYS A 346 2.46 -22.86 -3.31
N ASN A 347 2.89 -22.02 -2.37
CA ASN A 347 4.17 -22.20 -1.69
C ASN A 347 4.25 -23.49 -0.86
N ARG A 348 3.14 -23.97 -0.28
CA ARG A 348 3.07 -25.27 0.40
C ARG A 348 3.16 -26.45 -0.56
N GLY A 349 2.57 -26.32 -1.75
CA GLY A 349 2.61 -27.35 -2.82
C GLY A 349 3.92 -27.36 -3.62
N ASN A 350 4.82 -26.40 -3.41
CA ASN A 350 6.13 -26.41 -4.06
C ASN A 350 7.03 -27.51 -3.47
N PHE A 351 8.04 -27.93 -4.24
CA PHE A 351 9.00 -28.96 -3.84
C PHE A 351 9.55 -28.77 -2.43
N LEU A 352 9.97 -27.55 -2.10
CA LEU A 352 10.49 -27.22 -0.76
C LEU A 352 9.41 -27.32 0.33
N GLY A 353 8.17 -26.92 0.03
CA GLY A 353 7.04 -27.06 0.94
C GLY A 353 6.73 -28.51 1.25
N ILE A 354 6.70 -29.38 0.24
CA ILE A 354 6.50 -30.83 0.39
C ILE A 354 7.66 -31.46 1.18
N LEU A 355 8.89 -30.97 1.02
CA LEU A 355 10.04 -31.51 1.73
C LEU A 355 10.17 -31.04 3.19
N LEU A 356 9.70 -29.84 3.52
CA LEU A 356 9.89 -29.22 4.84
C LEU A 356 8.64 -29.29 5.74
N HIS A 357 7.42 -29.40 5.21
CA HIS A 357 6.18 -29.42 6.00
C HIS A 357 5.83 -30.81 6.55
N ASN A 358 6.77 -31.42 7.28
CA ASN A 358 6.48 -32.50 8.21
C ASN A 358 6.24 -31.92 9.61
N THR A 359 5.15 -31.16 9.80
CA THR A 359 4.62 -30.99 11.17
C THR A 359 3.82 -32.25 11.47
N LYS A 360 4.51 -33.33 11.85
CA LYS A 360 3.85 -34.38 12.61
C LYS A 360 3.27 -33.67 13.84
N ILE A 361 1.95 -33.51 13.89
CA ILE A 361 1.27 -33.30 15.16
C ILE A 361 1.37 -34.66 15.82
N GLU A 362 2.49 -34.92 16.50
CA GLU A 362 2.52 -35.98 17.48
C GLU A 362 1.54 -35.52 18.56
N ASN A 363 0.36 -36.12 18.55
CA ASN A 363 -0.53 -36.08 19.69
C ASN A 363 0.27 -36.76 20.82
N CYS A 364 0.94 -35.96 21.65
CA CYS A 364 1.44 -36.42 22.94
C CYS A 364 0.22 -36.84 23.76
N THR A 365 -0.09 -38.14 23.73
CA THR A 365 -0.96 -38.80 24.69
C THR A 365 -0.28 -38.91 26.04
#